data_AF-S9V369-F1
#
_entry.id   AF-S9V369-F1
#
_cell.length_a   1.000
_cell.length_b   1.000
_cell.length_c   1.000
_cell.angle_alpha   90.00
_cell.angle_beta   90.00
_cell.angle_gamma   90.00
#
_symmetry.space_group_name_H-M   'P 1'
#
loop_
_entity.id
_entity.type
_entity.pdbx_description
1 polymer ?
#
loop_
_entity_poly.entity_id
_entity_poly.type
_entity_poly.pdbx_seq_one_letter_code
_entity_poly.pdbx_strand_id
1 'polypeptide(L)'
;MPEPCGRCGEPVPDGSRFCTTCGHPVNGAAATERDAGGANVNAPTVRLGVCPACEAVCDADGNFCDNCGAALGDAELRPQEGGTPRGRSTSPAGKAAKAGGKTVMFCSACKLFSDDAAAVFCEDCGASSSRPRAHRAMESRRSSKARCGRRPARRRPRNL
;
A
#
# COMPACT_ATOMS: atom_id res chain seq x y z
N MET A 1 35.33 20.20 11.31
CA MET A 1 35.08 19.94 12.74
C MET A 1 33.61 20.24 12.98
N PRO A 2 32.87 19.39 13.69
CA PRO A 2 31.46 19.63 13.99
C PRO A 2 31.31 20.91 14.81
N GLU A 3 30.35 21.77 14.46
CA GLU A 3 30.07 22.99 15.20
C GLU A 3 29.41 22.65 16.55
N PRO A 4 29.81 23.26 17.67
CA PRO A 4 29.22 22.99 18.97
C PRO A 4 27.82 23.58 19.09
N CYS A 5 26.95 22.91 19.84
CA CYS A 5 25.60 23.39 20.10
C CYS A 5 25.66 24.69 20.93
N GLY A 6 25.01 25.75 20.46
CA GLY A 6 24.93 27.03 21.18
C GLY A 6 24.20 26.97 22.54
N ARG A 7 23.49 25.87 22.84
CA ARG A 7 22.77 25.68 24.12
C ARG A 7 23.51 24.81 25.13
N CYS A 8 24.08 23.69 24.70
CA CYS A 8 24.71 22.72 25.62
C CYS A 8 26.21 22.51 25.37
N GLY A 9 26.79 23.13 24.34
CA GLY A 9 28.22 23.06 24.02
C GLY A 9 28.68 21.77 23.32
N GLU A 10 27.83 20.76 23.22
CA GLU A 10 28.19 19.46 22.65
C GLU A 10 28.35 19.54 21.12
N PRO A 11 29.33 18.85 20.50
CA PRO A 11 29.52 18.83 19.06
C PRO A 11 28.28 18.31 18.32
N VAL A 12 27.81 19.08 17.34
CA VAL A 12 26.66 18.73 16.50
C VAL A 12 27.15 18.14 15.18
N PRO A 13 26.70 16.93 14.80
CA PRO A 13 27.08 16.35 13.52
C PRO A 13 26.59 17.20 12.35
N ASP A 14 27.41 17.32 11.31
CA ASP A 14 27.07 18.04 10.08
C ASP A 14 25.77 17.49 9.47
N GLY A 15 24.87 18.40 9.06
CA GLY A 15 23.55 18.05 8.52
C GLY A 15 22.47 17.75 9.56
N SER A 16 22.80 17.74 10.87
CA SER A 16 21.79 17.63 11.92
C SER A 16 20.92 18.88 11.98
N ARG A 17 19.60 18.69 12.14
CA ARG A 17 18.63 19.78 12.37
C ARG A 17 18.38 20.08 13.85
N PHE A 18 18.69 19.12 14.72
CA PHE A 18 18.53 19.25 16.16
C PHE A 18 19.77 18.73 16.86
N CYS A 19 20.13 19.31 18.00
CA CYS A 19 21.16 18.76 18.87
C CYS A 19 20.67 17.43 19.45
N THR A 20 21.45 16.36 19.25
CA THR A 20 21.13 15.01 19.76
C THR A 20 21.15 14.91 21.28
N THR A 21 21.85 15.83 21.94
CA THR A 21 22.03 15.81 23.40
C THR A 21 20.97 16.62 24.13
N CYS A 22 20.62 17.81 23.64
CA CYS A 22 19.68 18.71 24.33
C CYS A 22 18.40 19.05 23.54
N GLY A 23 18.25 18.54 22.31
CA GLY A 23 17.09 18.78 21.46
C GLY A 23 16.97 20.20 20.90
N HIS A 24 17.92 21.09 21.18
CA HIS A 24 17.86 22.46 20.67
C HIS A 24 17.95 22.47 19.13
N PRO A 25 17.08 23.21 18.43
CA PRO A 25 17.18 23.37 16.98
C PRO A 25 18.52 24.02 16.62
N VAL A 26 19.18 23.48 15.62
CA VAL A 26 20.43 23.99 15.06
C VAL A 26 20.27 24.13 13.55
N ASN A 27 21.21 24.79 12.86
CA ASN A 27 21.17 24.95 11.39
C ASN A 27 19.85 25.53 10.86
N GLY A 28 19.26 26.51 11.57
CA GLY A 28 18.03 27.17 11.14
C GLY A 28 16.79 26.28 11.14
N ALA A 29 16.81 25.16 11.87
CA ALA A 29 15.68 24.22 11.89
C ALA A 29 14.36 24.86 12.33
N ALA A 30 14.41 25.82 13.25
CA ALA A 30 13.26 26.59 13.72
C ALA A 30 12.68 27.57 12.68
N ALA A 31 13.43 27.89 11.62
CA ALA A 31 12.97 28.80 10.55
C ALA A 31 12.33 28.03 9.37
N THR A 32 12.53 26.72 9.28
CA THR A 32 11.87 25.85 8.27
C THR A 32 10.86 24.89 8.91
N GLU A 33 10.31 25.27 10.06
CA GLU A 33 9.18 24.52 10.59
C GLU A 33 8.03 24.63 9.60
N ARG A 34 7.28 23.54 9.48
CA ARG A 34 6.09 23.52 8.66
C ARG A 34 5.08 24.51 9.24
N ASP A 35 4.44 25.30 8.37
CA ASP A 35 3.39 26.22 8.77
C ASP A 35 2.37 25.53 9.67
N ALA A 36 1.92 26.22 10.72
CA ALA A 36 0.84 25.75 11.56
C ALA A 36 -0.38 25.43 10.67
N GLY A 37 -0.73 24.14 10.56
CA GLY A 37 -1.81 23.64 9.68
C GLY A 37 -1.36 22.92 8.40
N GLY A 38 -0.05 22.77 8.14
CA GLY A 38 0.45 21.98 7.01
C GLY A 38 0.15 20.47 7.16
N ALA A 39 -0.66 19.90 6.26
CA ALA A 39 -1.11 18.50 6.30
C ALA A 39 0.04 17.48 6.29
N ASN A 40 0.27 16.79 7.41
CA ASN A 40 1.26 15.73 7.59
C ASN A 40 0.88 14.49 6.78
N VAL A 41 1.40 14.42 5.55
CA VAL A 41 1.22 13.25 4.66
C VAL A 41 1.83 11.96 5.23
N ASN A 42 2.67 12.07 6.26
CA ASN A 42 3.23 10.97 7.04
C ASN A 42 2.71 10.96 8.49
N ALA A 43 1.56 11.59 8.77
CA ALA A 43 0.89 11.40 10.06
C ALA A 43 0.70 9.90 10.29
N PRO A 44 0.94 9.38 11.50
CA PRO A 44 0.42 8.07 11.82
C PRO A 44 -1.10 8.13 11.60
N THR A 45 -1.61 7.36 10.63
CA THR A 45 -3.06 7.11 10.45
C THR A 45 -3.61 6.21 11.55
N VAL A 46 -2.76 5.87 12.53
CA VAL A 46 -3.04 5.05 13.67
C VAL A 46 -4.13 5.70 14.50
N ARG A 47 -5.20 4.95 14.74
CA ARG A 47 -6.29 5.38 15.60
C ARG A 47 -5.88 5.04 17.02
N LEU A 48 -5.91 6.00 17.93
CA LEU A 48 -5.61 5.73 19.33
C LEU A 48 -6.92 5.47 20.08
N GLY A 49 -6.92 4.44 20.91
CA GLY A 49 -7.99 4.09 21.84
C GLY A 49 -7.48 4.05 23.28
N VAL A 50 -8.39 3.98 24.24
CA VAL A 50 -8.06 3.80 25.65
C VAL A 50 -8.41 2.36 26.04
N CYS A 51 -7.45 1.65 26.62
CA CYS A 51 -7.67 0.30 27.10
C CYS A 51 -8.73 0.32 28.22
N PRO A 52 -9.82 -0.47 28.12
CA PRO A 52 -10.85 -0.50 29.14
C PRO A 52 -10.40 -1.17 30.45
N ALA A 53 -9.29 -1.90 30.44
CA ALA A 53 -8.81 -2.63 31.61
C ALA A 53 -7.78 -1.85 32.44
N CYS A 54 -6.93 -1.05 31.81
CA CYS A 54 -5.84 -0.35 32.51
C CYS A 54 -5.72 1.14 32.13
N GLU A 55 -6.65 1.66 31.32
CA GLU A 55 -6.73 3.06 30.90
C GLU A 55 -5.49 3.58 30.15
N ALA A 56 -4.58 2.68 29.74
CA ALA A 56 -3.46 3.04 28.88
C ALA A 56 -3.96 3.44 27.49
N VAL A 57 -3.31 4.43 26.90
CA VAL A 57 -3.51 4.78 25.50
C VAL A 57 -2.85 3.71 24.64
N CYS A 58 -3.61 3.11 23.73
CA CYS A 58 -3.20 2.01 22.89
C CYS A 58 -3.62 2.22 21.44
N ASP A 59 -3.04 1.42 20.55
CA ASP A 59 -3.48 1.33 19.17
C ASP A 59 -4.90 0.74 19.10
N ALA A 60 -5.84 1.47 18.52
CA ALA A 60 -7.24 1.05 18.42
C ALA A 60 -7.44 -0.09 17.40
N ASP A 61 -6.48 -0.29 16.51
CA ASP A 61 -6.45 -1.41 15.56
C ASP A 61 -5.71 -2.65 16.15
N GLY A 62 -5.18 -2.55 17.37
CA GLY A 62 -4.53 -3.65 18.09
C GLY A 62 -5.55 -4.60 18.73
N ASN A 63 -5.28 -5.91 18.70
CA ASN A 63 -6.13 -6.93 19.32
C ASN A 63 -5.88 -7.06 20.85
N PHE A 64 -4.72 -6.61 21.33
CA PHE A 64 -4.32 -6.67 22.73
C PHE A 64 -3.66 -5.36 23.16
N CYS A 65 -3.86 -4.98 24.41
CA CYS A 65 -3.21 -3.84 25.03
C CYS A 65 -1.74 -4.15 25.34
N ASP A 66 -0.82 -3.34 24.84
CA ASP A 66 0.62 -3.50 25.10
C ASP A 66 1.00 -3.33 26.57
N ASN A 67 0.19 -2.57 27.34
CA ASN A 67 0.48 -2.28 28.74
C ASN A 67 -0.01 -3.38 29.70
N CYS A 68 -1.14 -4.04 29.43
CA CYS A 68 -1.73 -5.01 30.35
C CYS A 68 -2.15 -6.35 29.73
N GLY A 69 -2.02 -6.51 28.41
CA GLY A 69 -2.40 -7.72 27.68
C GLY A 69 -3.90 -7.94 27.55
N ALA A 70 -4.74 -7.03 28.05
CA ALA A 70 -6.19 -7.14 27.89
C ALA A 70 -6.59 -7.08 26.41
N ALA A 71 -7.55 -7.91 26.00
CA ALA A 71 -8.08 -7.88 24.65
C ALA A 71 -8.76 -6.52 24.37
N LEU A 72 -8.31 -5.85 23.32
CA LEU A 72 -8.92 -4.65 22.78
C LEU A 72 -9.83 -5.15 21.65
N GLY A 73 -11.13 -5.23 21.91
CA GLY A 73 -12.06 -5.92 21.01
C GLY A 73 -12.09 -5.31 19.62
N ASP A 74 -12.19 -6.16 18.60
CA ASP A 74 -12.32 -5.77 17.20
C ASP A 74 -13.72 -5.19 16.96
N ALA A 75 -13.89 -3.90 17.27
CA ALA A 75 -15.05 -3.15 16.85
C ALA A 75 -14.90 -2.84 15.34
N GLU A 76 -15.17 -3.87 14.52
CA GLU A 76 -15.45 -3.84 13.08
C GLU A 76 -15.45 -2.42 12.49
N LEU A 77 -14.40 -2.07 11.74
CA LEU A 77 -14.33 -0.88 10.92
C LEU A 77 -15.36 -0.95 9.77
N ARG A 78 -16.65 -0.86 10.11
CA ARG A 78 -17.62 -0.28 9.18
C ARG A 78 -17.52 1.24 9.30
N PRO A 79 -17.36 1.97 8.18
CA PRO A 79 -17.67 3.40 8.15
C PRO A 79 -19.06 3.60 8.74
N GLN A 80 -19.13 4.42 9.78
CA GLN A 80 -20.30 4.54 10.63
C GLN A 80 -21.30 5.49 9.98
N GLU A 81 -22.40 4.95 9.45
CA GLU A 81 -23.65 5.66 9.24
C GLU A 81 -24.69 4.99 10.14
N GLY A 82 -25.17 5.72 11.15
CA GLY A 82 -26.50 5.58 11.79
C GLY A 82 -26.86 4.24 12.45
N GLY A 83 -26.94 4.23 13.79
CA GLY A 83 -27.25 3.05 14.59
C GLY A 83 -28.72 2.58 14.61
N THR A 84 -28.91 1.29 14.85
CA THR A 84 -29.67 0.70 15.97
C THR A 84 -29.61 -0.84 15.88
N PRO A 85 -29.34 -1.59 16.98
CA PRO A 85 -29.34 -3.05 16.93
C PRO A 85 -30.72 -3.61 17.30
N ARG A 86 -31.30 -4.42 16.42
CA ARG A 86 -32.17 -5.53 16.82
C ARG A 86 -31.62 -6.79 16.15
N GLY A 87 -30.98 -7.62 16.97
CA GLY A 87 -30.40 -8.87 16.53
C GLY A 87 -31.45 -9.89 16.10
N ARG A 88 -31.01 -10.85 15.30
CA ARG A 88 -31.31 -12.27 15.46
C ARG A 88 -30.49 -13.06 14.46
N SER A 89 -29.68 -13.97 14.99
CA SER A 89 -28.99 -15.03 14.27
C SER A 89 -29.97 -15.86 13.47
N THR A 90 -29.63 -16.20 12.23
CA THR A 90 -29.77 -17.56 11.68
C THR A 90 -29.10 -17.62 10.31
N SER A 91 -28.05 -18.42 10.19
CA SER A 91 -27.67 -19.03 8.91
C SER A 91 -28.81 -19.94 8.45
N PRO A 92 -28.99 -20.11 7.13
CA PRO A 92 -28.72 -21.45 6.61
C PRO A 92 -28.00 -21.46 5.25
N ALA A 93 -27.46 -22.65 4.99
CA ALA A 93 -26.73 -23.03 3.80
C ALA A 93 -27.50 -22.81 2.49
N GLY A 94 -26.78 -22.40 1.45
CA GLY A 94 -27.24 -22.41 0.07
C GLY A 94 -26.06 -22.58 -0.88
N LYS A 95 -25.95 -23.77 -1.50
CA LYS A 95 -25.02 -24.03 -2.61
C LYS A 95 -25.48 -23.26 -3.85
N ALA A 96 -24.57 -22.56 -4.52
CA ALA A 96 -24.65 -22.35 -5.97
C ALA A 96 -23.31 -21.88 -6.52
N ALA A 97 -22.86 -22.55 -7.57
CA ALA A 97 -21.64 -22.28 -8.31
C ALA A 97 -21.66 -20.89 -8.97
N LYS A 98 -20.53 -20.19 -8.91
CA LYS A 98 -20.08 -19.30 -9.99
C LYS A 98 -18.55 -19.33 -10.03
N ALA A 99 -18.02 -19.60 -11.22
CA ALA A 99 -16.60 -19.61 -11.53
C ALA A 99 -15.96 -18.27 -11.15
N GLY A 100 -15.38 -18.20 -9.95
CA GLY A 100 -14.60 -17.07 -9.47
C GLY A 100 -13.23 -17.09 -10.14
N GLY A 101 -13.12 -16.41 -11.27
CA GLY A 101 -11.82 -16.08 -11.84
C GLY A 101 -11.07 -15.18 -10.86
N LYS A 102 -10.13 -15.77 -10.11
CA LYS A 102 -9.21 -15.05 -9.23
C LYS A 102 -8.50 -13.99 -10.08
N THR A 103 -8.65 -12.72 -9.72
CA THR A 103 -7.97 -11.64 -10.44
C THR A 103 -6.52 -11.64 -10.02
N VAL A 104 -5.70 -12.38 -10.74
CA VAL A 104 -4.24 -12.39 -10.54
C VAL A 104 -3.60 -11.22 -11.29
N MET A 105 -2.63 -10.57 -10.66
CA MET A 105 -1.81 -9.52 -11.26
C MET A 105 -0.52 -10.10 -11.83
N PHE A 106 0.01 -9.53 -12.92
CA PHE A 106 1.25 -10.00 -13.56
C PHE A 106 2.31 -8.92 -13.57
N CYS A 107 3.52 -9.28 -13.14
CA CYS A 107 4.69 -8.42 -13.22
C CYS A 107 5.49 -8.72 -14.50
N SER A 108 5.66 -7.73 -15.38
CA SER A 108 6.41 -7.91 -16.62
C SER A 108 7.93 -7.99 -16.43
N ALA A 109 8.46 -7.45 -15.34
CA ALA A 109 9.88 -7.50 -15.02
C ALA A 109 10.27 -8.87 -14.45
N CYS A 110 9.48 -9.35 -13.50
CA CYS A 110 9.77 -10.56 -12.72
C CYS A 110 9.06 -11.80 -13.28
N LYS A 111 8.11 -11.61 -14.22
CA LYS A 111 7.30 -12.67 -14.88
C LYS A 111 6.54 -13.55 -13.90
N LEU A 112 6.30 -13.05 -12.70
CA LEU A 112 5.57 -13.70 -11.61
C LEU A 112 4.14 -13.15 -11.52
N PHE A 113 3.26 -13.99 -11.00
CA PHE A 113 1.85 -13.66 -10.76
C PHE A 113 1.62 -13.46 -9.25
N SER A 114 0.89 -12.40 -8.90
CA SER A 114 0.43 -12.13 -7.54
C SER A 114 -1.08 -12.41 -7.45
N ASP A 115 -1.53 -13.01 -6.35
CA ASP A 115 -2.96 -13.24 -6.07
C ASP A 115 -3.65 -12.00 -5.48
N ASP A 116 -2.87 -11.01 -5.03
CA ASP A 116 -3.41 -9.74 -4.56
C ASP A 116 -3.96 -8.92 -5.74
N ALA A 117 -5.29 -8.83 -5.79
CA ALA A 117 -6.01 -8.14 -6.85
C ALA A 117 -5.94 -6.60 -6.73
N ALA A 118 -5.40 -6.07 -5.62
CA ALA A 118 -5.19 -4.64 -5.39
C ALA A 118 -3.76 -4.19 -5.70
N ALA A 119 -2.83 -5.12 -5.91
CA ALA A 119 -1.42 -4.84 -6.12
C ALA A 119 -1.20 -4.11 -7.45
N VAL A 120 -0.94 -2.79 -7.35
CA VAL A 120 -0.49 -1.92 -8.45
C VAL A 120 1.01 -2.06 -8.70
N PHE A 121 1.76 -2.56 -7.71
CA PHE A 121 3.19 -2.79 -7.76
C PHE A 121 3.51 -4.24 -7.36
N CYS A 122 4.55 -4.81 -7.96
CA CYS A 122 5.06 -6.13 -7.62
C CYS A 122 5.77 -6.10 -6.27
N GLU A 123 5.40 -6.98 -5.35
CA GLU A 123 5.98 -7.06 -3.99
C GLU A 123 7.45 -7.48 -3.98
N ASP A 124 7.89 -8.22 -5.00
CA ASP A 124 9.25 -8.76 -5.08
C ASP A 124 10.24 -7.75 -5.70
N CYS A 125 9.78 -6.92 -6.64
CA CYS A 125 10.67 -6.07 -7.43
C CYS A 125 10.21 -4.61 -7.61
N GLY A 126 9.07 -4.21 -7.03
CA GLY A 126 8.59 -2.82 -7.02
C GLY A 126 8.08 -2.27 -8.35
N ALA A 127 8.23 -3.02 -9.46
CA ALA A 127 7.74 -2.61 -10.77
C ALA A 127 6.20 -2.64 -10.84
N SER A 128 5.60 -1.80 -11.70
CA SER A 128 4.15 -1.75 -11.89
C SER A 128 3.61 -3.09 -12.40
N SER A 129 2.67 -3.69 -11.66
CA SER A 129 1.96 -4.90 -12.05
C SER A 129 0.71 -4.53 -12.86
N SER A 130 0.38 -5.37 -13.85
CA SER A 130 -0.78 -5.15 -14.71
C SER A 130 -1.67 -6.38 -14.76
N ARG A 131 -2.98 -6.18 -14.97
CA ARG A 131 -3.92 -7.28 -15.16
C ARG A 131 -3.53 -8.07 -16.42
N PRO A 132 -3.50 -9.41 -16.39
CA PRO A 132 -3.04 -10.24 -17.51
C PRO A 132 -3.88 -10.05 -18.79
N ARG A 133 -5.13 -9.56 -18.65
CA ARG A 133 -6.00 -9.20 -19.77
C ARG A 133 -5.41 -8.07 -20.63
N ALA A 134 -4.58 -7.20 -20.06
CA ALA A 134 -3.85 -6.14 -20.78
C ALA A 134 -2.62 -6.70 -21.54
N HIS A 135 -1.92 -7.70 -20.99
CA HIS A 135 -0.76 -8.31 -21.65
C HIS A 135 -1.15 -9.12 -22.90
N ARG A 136 -2.23 -9.91 -22.83
CA ARG A 136 -2.71 -10.72 -23.97
C ARG A 136 -3.14 -9.85 -25.18
N ALA A 137 -3.51 -8.59 -24.94
CA ALA A 137 -3.80 -7.61 -25.99
C ALA A 137 -2.53 -7.07 -26.69
N MET A 138 -1.37 -7.05 -26.00
CA MET A 138 -0.10 -6.59 -26.58
C MET A 138 0.60 -7.68 -27.42
N GLU A 139 0.58 -8.95 -26.99
CA GLU A 139 1.15 -10.06 -27.79
C GLU A 139 0.40 -10.30 -29.10
N SER A 140 -0.92 -10.12 -29.13
CA SER A 140 -1.70 -10.20 -30.38
C SER A 140 -1.27 -9.12 -31.38
N ARG A 141 -0.97 -7.90 -30.94
CA ARG A 141 -0.49 -6.83 -31.83
C ARG A 141 0.92 -7.09 -32.38
N ARG A 142 1.78 -7.77 -31.61
CA ARG A 142 3.12 -8.18 -32.06
C ARG A 142 3.06 -9.33 -33.06
N SER A 143 2.11 -10.26 -32.89
CA SER A 143 1.88 -11.38 -33.80
C SER A 143 1.18 -10.97 -35.12
N SER A 144 0.33 -9.93 -35.09
CA SER A 144 -0.29 -9.37 -36.30
C SER A 144 0.72 -8.68 -37.24
N LYS A 145 1.80 -8.10 -36.70
CA LYS A 145 2.87 -7.47 -37.51
C LYS A 145 3.81 -8.48 -38.18
N ALA A 146 3.92 -9.71 -37.64
CA ALA A 146 4.72 -10.79 -38.24
C ALA A 146 4.01 -11.48 -39.43
N ARG A 147 2.68 -11.39 -39.54
CA ARG A 147 1.90 -12.08 -40.57
C ARG A 147 1.64 -11.22 -41.84
N CYS A 148 1.87 -9.90 -41.77
CA CYS A 148 1.68 -8.99 -42.91
C CYS A 148 2.86 -8.98 -43.92
N GLY A 149 3.91 -9.79 -43.70
CA GLY A 149 5.10 -9.84 -44.57
C GLY A 149 5.14 -10.98 -45.59
N ARG A 150 4.19 -11.92 -45.61
CA ARG A 150 4.20 -13.03 -46.59
C ARG A 150 3.28 -12.70 -47.76
N ARG A 151 3.85 -12.12 -48.81
CA ARG A 151 3.28 -12.09 -50.16
C ARG A 151 2.85 -13.51 -50.55
N PRO A 152 1.57 -13.78 -50.87
CA PRO A 152 1.19 -15.05 -51.46
C PRO A 152 1.76 -15.13 -52.89
N ALA A 153 2.41 -16.25 -53.18
CA ALA A 153 2.99 -16.58 -54.47
C ALA A 153 1.93 -16.46 -55.59
N ARG A 154 2.28 -15.73 -56.65
CA ARG A 154 1.48 -15.62 -57.87
C ARG A 154 1.30 -17.02 -58.47
N ARG A 155 0.09 -17.57 -58.41
CA ARG A 155 -0.30 -18.75 -59.20
C ARG A 155 -0.27 -18.35 -60.68
N ARG A 156 0.59 -19.00 -61.46
CA ARG A 156 0.56 -18.92 -62.93
C ARG A 156 -0.69 -19.65 -63.45
N PRO A 157 -1.44 -19.11 -64.41
CA PRO A 157 -2.51 -19.85 -65.06
C PRO A 157 -1.90 -20.96 -65.94
N ARG A 158 -2.46 -22.17 -65.81
CA ARG A 158 -2.34 -23.25 -66.80
C ARG A 158 -3.07 -22.77 -68.05
N ASN A 159 -2.36 -22.69 -69.17
CA ASN A 159 -2.99 -22.64 -70.49
C ASN A 159 -2.73 -23.96 -71.21
N LEU A 160 -3.77 -24.35 -71.97
CA LEU A 160 -3.91 -25.48 -72.88
C LEU A 160 -2.68 -25.70 -73.77
#